data_AF-A0A431PCY5-F1
#
_entry.id   AF-A0A431PCY5-F1
#
_cell.length_a   1.000
_cell.length_b   1.000
_cell.length_c   1.000
_cell.angle_alpha   90.00
_cell.angle_beta   90.00
_cell.angle_gamma   90.00
#
_symmetry.space_group_name_H-M   'P 1'
#
loop_
_entity.id
_entity.type
_entity.pdbx_description
1 polymer ?
#
loop_
_entity_poly.entity_id
_entity_poly.type
_entity_poly.pdbx_seq_one_letter_code
_entity_poly.pdbx_strand_id
1 'polypeptide(L)'
;MKMARATLALVALARPAFAHHLDDYDRRLRRDADLPAAWFTCGSAKECEMVSVPCQSDLAVAARHAAQARERLVETYPFCLGSSLHDTEAACEEHECVTKATKPK
;
A
#
# COMPACT_ATOMS: atom_id res chain seq x y z
N MET A 1 -48.04 -29.80 4.72
CA MET A 1 -46.64 -30.13 4.40
C MET A 1 -45.91 -28.81 4.15
N LYS A 2 -44.90 -28.48 4.97
CA LYS A 2 -44.21 -27.17 4.97
C LYS A 2 -43.10 -27.17 3.90
N MET A 3 -43.22 -26.31 2.89
CA MET A 3 -42.11 -26.04 1.96
C MET A 3 -41.18 -24.98 2.58
N ALA A 4 -39.97 -25.40 2.94
CA ALA A 4 -38.91 -24.51 3.38
C ALA A 4 -38.29 -23.83 2.14
N ARG A 5 -38.44 -22.51 2.03
CA ARG A 5 -37.70 -21.69 1.07
C ARG A 5 -36.30 -21.45 1.63
N ALA A 6 -35.31 -22.06 1.00
CA ALA A 6 -33.91 -21.78 1.25
C ALA A 6 -33.52 -20.48 0.53
N THR A 7 -33.35 -19.40 1.28
CA THR A 7 -32.81 -18.13 0.76
C THR A 7 -31.28 -18.24 0.84
N LEU A 8 -30.62 -18.49 -0.29
CA LEU A 8 -29.16 -18.34 -0.39
C LEU A 8 -28.83 -16.84 -0.31
N ALA A 9 -28.22 -16.43 0.80
CA ALA A 9 -27.60 -15.11 0.92
C ALA A 9 -26.30 -15.11 0.10
N LEU A 10 -26.32 -14.51 -1.09
CA LEU A 10 -25.09 -14.08 -1.77
C LEU A 10 -24.53 -12.86 -1.03
N VAL A 11 -23.64 -13.12 -0.06
CA VAL A 11 -22.73 -12.08 0.43
C VAL A 11 -21.55 -12.04 -0.54
N ALA A 12 -21.72 -11.30 -1.63
CA ALA A 12 -20.61 -10.95 -2.50
C ALA A 12 -19.70 -9.99 -1.74
N LEU A 13 -18.54 -10.49 -1.32
CA LEU A 13 -17.42 -9.70 -0.82
C LEU A 13 -16.94 -8.78 -1.94
N ALA A 14 -17.55 -7.60 -2.06
CA ALA A 14 -17.03 -6.52 -2.86
C ALA A 14 -15.75 -6.01 -2.18
N ARG A 15 -14.61 -6.65 -2.48
CA ARG A 15 -13.31 -6.04 -2.22
C ARG A 15 -13.32 -4.67 -2.91
N PRO A 16 -13.03 -3.58 -2.19
CA PRO A 16 -13.05 -2.25 -2.80
C PRO A 16 -12.02 -2.24 -3.94
N ALA A 17 -12.49 -1.98 -5.17
CA ALA A 17 -11.64 -1.96 -6.37
C ALA A 17 -10.45 -0.97 -6.24
N PHE A 18 -10.54 -0.01 -5.33
CA PHE A 18 -9.48 0.93 -4.99
C PHE A 18 -8.24 0.28 -4.32
N ALA A 19 -8.41 -0.82 -3.58
CA ALA A 19 -7.29 -1.50 -2.93
C ALA A 19 -6.38 -2.18 -3.96
N HIS A 20 -6.96 -2.85 -4.96
CA HIS A 20 -6.21 -3.54 -6.01
C HIS A 20 -5.35 -2.61 -6.88
N HIS A 21 -5.78 -1.35 -7.07
CA HIS A 21 -4.98 -0.37 -7.80
C HIS A 21 -3.71 0.03 -7.04
N LEU A 22 -3.77 0.09 -5.71
CA LEU A 22 -2.61 0.40 -4.87
C LEU A 22 -1.64 -0.79 -4.77
N ASP A 23 -2.13 -2.03 -4.76
CA ASP A 23 -1.27 -3.22 -4.78
C ASP A 23 -0.40 -3.28 -6.06
N ASP A 24 -1.02 -3.03 -7.21
CA ASP A 24 -0.32 -2.98 -8.51
C ASP A 24 0.65 -1.79 -8.61
N TYR A 25 0.29 -0.67 -7.98
CA TYR A 25 1.10 0.53 -7.85
C TYR A 25 2.35 0.28 -7.00
N ASP A 26 2.19 -0.26 -5.79
CA ASP A 26 3.28 -0.61 -4.86
C ASP A 26 4.24 -1.57 -5.54
N ARG A 27 3.72 -2.64 -6.15
CA ARG A 27 4.55 -3.64 -6.84
C ARG A 27 5.37 -3.02 -7.97
N ARG A 28 4.80 -2.06 -8.70
CA ARG A 28 5.53 -1.33 -9.76
C ARG A 28 6.66 -0.49 -9.15
N LEU A 29 6.39 0.33 -8.13
CA LEU A 29 7.42 1.15 -7.48
C LEU A 29 8.56 0.29 -6.93
N ARG A 30 8.22 -0.80 -6.23
CA ARG A 30 9.19 -1.74 -5.66
C ARG A 30 10.13 -2.29 -6.73
N ARG A 31 9.59 -2.68 -7.88
CA ARG A 31 10.37 -3.19 -9.00
C ARG A 31 11.20 -2.09 -9.66
N ASP A 32 10.59 -0.95 -9.98
CA ASP A 32 11.22 0.11 -10.76
C ASP A 32 12.38 0.76 -9.99
N ALA A 33 12.25 0.90 -8.66
CA ALA A 33 13.30 1.43 -7.77
C ALA A 33 14.21 0.35 -7.16
N ASP A 34 14.09 -0.91 -7.62
CA ASP A 34 14.88 -2.06 -7.15
C ASP A 34 14.89 -2.20 -5.61
N LEU A 35 13.72 -2.04 -4.99
CA LEU A 35 13.56 -2.10 -3.54
C LEU A 35 13.53 -3.57 -3.07
N PRO A 36 14.42 -3.98 -2.15
CA PRO A 36 14.45 -5.35 -1.65
C PRO A 36 13.14 -5.75 -0.95
N ALA A 37 12.62 -6.95 -1.23
CA ALA A 37 11.41 -7.46 -0.58
C ALA A 37 11.50 -7.45 0.96
N ALA A 38 12.69 -7.68 1.52
CA ALA A 38 12.93 -7.64 2.97
C ALA A 38 12.61 -6.26 3.60
N TRP A 39 12.63 -5.18 2.82
CA TRP A 39 12.33 -3.82 3.30
C TRP A 39 10.85 -3.60 3.59
N PHE A 40 10.00 -4.54 3.21
CA PHE A 40 8.56 -4.47 3.42
C PHE A 40 8.10 -5.37 4.55
N THR A 41 8.98 -6.01 5.30
CA THR A 41 8.56 -6.95 6.37
C THR A 41 8.27 -6.25 7.70
N CYS A 42 7.15 -6.57 8.33
CA CYS A 42 6.70 -5.97 9.60
C CYS A 42 6.11 -6.99 10.58
N GLY A 43 6.28 -6.71 11.88
CA GLY A 43 5.55 -7.38 12.96
C GLY A 43 4.27 -6.64 13.37
N SER A 44 4.21 -5.33 13.15
CA SER A 44 3.04 -4.49 13.47
C SER A 44 3.00 -3.22 12.63
N ALA A 45 1.86 -2.54 12.58
CA ALA A 45 1.72 -1.28 11.82
C ALA A 45 2.67 -0.16 12.29
N LYS A 46 3.13 -0.19 13.55
CA LYS A 46 4.09 0.79 14.09
C LYS A 46 5.50 0.66 13.50
N GLU A 47 5.78 -0.47 12.86
CA GLU A 47 7.06 -0.72 12.19
C GLU A 47 7.04 -0.26 10.73
N CYS A 48 5.91 0.22 10.23
CA CYS A 48 5.79 0.73 8.87
C CYS A 48 5.77 2.27 8.86
N GLU A 49 6.43 2.85 7.88
CA GLU A 49 6.55 4.29 7.66
C GLU A 49 6.19 4.61 6.21
N MET A 50 5.50 5.74 6.01
CA MET A 50 5.22 6.26 4.68
C MET A 50 6.44 7.01 4.17
N VAL A 51 6.98 6.58 3.03
CA VAL A 51 8.07 7.26 2.34
C VAL A 51 7.54 7.95 1.10
N SER A 52 7.82 9.24 0.98
CA SER A 52 7.34 10.02 -0.16
C SER A 52 7.99 9.63 -1.47
N VAL A 53 7.13 9.48 -2.48
CA VAL A 53 7.51 9.23 -3.87
C VAL A 53 7.22 10.50 -4.65
N PRO A 54 8.22 11.13 -5.30
CA PRO A 54 7.99 12.33 -6.09
C PRO A 54 6.88 12.16 -7.13
N CYS A 55 5.91 13.09 -7.15
CA CYS A 55 4.74 13.11 -8.06
C CYS A 55 3.77 11.93 -7.93
N GLN A 56 3.90 11.07 -6.92
CA GLN A 56 3.03 9.91 -6.74
C GLN A 56 2.56 9.79 -5.29
N SER A 57 1.75 8.77 -5.00
CA SER A 57 1.35 8.44 -3.62
C SER A 57 2.55 7.92 -2.83
N ASP A 58 2.57 8.19 -1.53
CA ASP A 58 3.60 7.66 -0.66
C ASP A 58 3.61 6.11 -0.67
N LEU A 59 4.76 5.50 -0.36
CA LEU A 59 4.96 4.06 -0.29
C LEU A 59 5.22 3.61 1.15
N ALA A 60 4.46 2.63 1.64
CA ALA A 60 4.73 2.03 2.94
C ALA A 60 5.96 1.11 2.90
N VAL A 61 6.91 1.33 3.81
CA VAL A 61 8.12 0.51 4.00
C VAL A 61 8.37 0.27 5.48
N ALA A 62 9.15 -0.74 5.83
CA ALA A 62 9.58 -0.90 7.21
C ALA A 62 10.45 0.30 7.63
N ALA A 63 10.13 0.92 8.77
CA ALA A 63 10.73 2.16 9.26
C ALA A 63 12.27 2.09 9.33
N ARG A 64 12.82 0.92 9.67
CA ARG A 64 14.28 0.67 9.70
C ARG A 64 14.98 0.79 8.33
N HIS A 65 14.22 0.84 7.24
CA HIS A 65 14.69 0.99 5.86
C HIS A 65 14.19 2.28 5.18
N ALA A 66 13.46 3.13 5.89
CA ALA A 66 12.79 4.30 5.30
C ALA A 66 13.76 5.29 4.64
N ALA A 67 14.91 5.54 5.27
CA ALA A 67 15.93 6.43 4.72
C ALA A 67 16.51 5.91 3.40
N GLN A 68 16.87 4.62 3.35
CA GLN A 68 17.42 3.99 2.16
C GLN A 68 16.37 3.89 1.03
N ALA A 69 15.11 3.58 1.38
CA ALA A 69 14.00 3.58 0.42
C ALA A 69 13.81 4.97 -0.19
N ARG A 70 13.87 6.04 0.62
CA ARG A 70 13.75 7.42 0.13
C ARG A 70 14.85 7.77 -0.86
N GLU A 71 16.10 7.42 -0.57
CA GLU A 71 17.22 7.68 -1.49
C GLU A 71 16.99 6.99 -2.84
N ARG A 72 16.64 5.70 -2.83
CA ARG A 72 16.36 4.93 -4.06
C ARG A 72 15.18 5.48 -4.85
N LEU A 73 14.10 5.88 -4.17
CA LEU A 73 12.92 6.45 -4.81
C LEU A 73 13.24 7.82 -5.43
N VAL A 74 14.02 8.68 -4.77
CA VAL A 74 14.45 9.97 -5.35
C VAL A 74 15.36 9.76 -6.55
N GLU A 75 16.30 8.81 -6.50
CA GLU A 75 17.17 8.48 -7.64
C GLU A 75 16.37 7.96 -8.85
N THR A 76 15.33 7.15 -8.58
CA THR A 76 14.48 6.56 -9.62
C THR A 76 13.49 7.58 -10.19
N TYR A 77 13.01 8.51 -9.36
CA TYR A 77 12.02 9.53 -9.72
C TYR A 77 12.55 10.95 -9.46
N PRO A 78 13.61 11.40 -10.16
CA PRO A 78 14.42 12.56 -9.76
C PRO A 78 13.80 13.94 -10.00
N PHE A 79 12.66 14.04 -10.70
CA PHE A 79 12.06 15.34 -10.99
C PHE A 79 10.54 15.31 -10.92
N CYS A 80 10.01 16.15 -10.03
CA CYS A 80 8.60 16.48 -9.92
C CYS A 80 8.46 17.94 -9.50
N LEU A 81 7.60 18.71 -10.18
CA LEU A 81 7.26 20.10 -9.82
C LEU A 81 6.05 20.18 -8.85
N GLY A 82 5.62 19.05 -8.29
CA GLY A 82 4.50 18.92 -7.35
C GLY A 82 4.92 18.22 -6.05
N SER A 83 4.06 18.32 -5.04
CA SER A 83 4.23 17.60 -3.77
C SER A 83 3.74 16.16 -3.88
N SER A 84 4.26 15.26 -3.05
CA SER A 84 3.71 13.91 -2.87
C SER A 84 2.25 13.98 -2.44
N LEU A 85 1.46 12.99 -2.88
CA LEU A 85 0.08 12.85 -2.45
C LEU A 85 0.07 12.10 -1.11
N HIS A 86 -0.17 12.82 -0.02
CA HIS A 86 -0.37 12.26 1.31
C HIS A 86 -1.82 11.77 1.49
N ASP A 87 -2.30 10.97 0.54
CA ASP A 87 -3.64 10.39 0.51
C ASP A 87 -3.66 8.92 0.95
N THR A 88 -2.54 8.47 1.52
CA THR A 88 -2.31 7.08 1.90
C THR A 88 -1.79 6.96 3.34
N GLU A 89 -1.98 5.77 3.91
CA GLU A 89 -1.53 5.38 5.24
C GLU A 89 -0.77 4.05 5.20
N ALA A 90 0.14 3.86 6.15
CA ALA A 90 0.88 2.61 6.31
C ALA A 90 0.06 1.62 7.14
N ALA A 91 -0.02 0.38 6.67
CA ALA A 91 -0.53 -0.74 7.46
C ALA A 91 0.45 -1.92 7.43
N CYS A 92 0.31 -2.83 8.38
CA CYS A 92 1.01 -4.11 8.38
C CYS A 92 -0.04 -5.22 8.16
N GLU A 93 0.00 -5.87 7.00
CA GLU A 93 -0.91 -6.96 6.63
C GLU A 93 -0.10 -8.16 6.18
N GLU A 94 -0.45 -9.36 6.65
CA GLU A 94 0.25 -10.60 6.28
C GLU A 94 1.78 -10.53 6.50
N HIS A 95 2.22 -9.78 7.52
CA HIS A 95 3.63 -9.49 7.82
C HIS A 95 4.35 -8.59 6.81
N GLU A 96 3.59 -7.86 5.99
CA GLU A 96 4.09 -6.90 5.01
C GLU A 96 3.57 -5.48 5.25
N CYS A 97 4.44 -4.48 5.12
CA CYS A 97 4.08 -3.09 5.03
C CYS A 97 3.38 -2.86 3.69
N VAL A 98 2.16 -2.36 3.77
CA VAL A 98 1.29 -2.10 2.61
C VAL A 98 0.78 -0.67 2.65
N THR A 99 0.74 -0.05 1.47
CA THR A 99 0.15 1.27 1.25
C THR A 99 -1.36 1.15 1.15
N LYS A 100 -2.11 1.91 1.94
CA LYS A 100 -3.57 1.96 1.87
C LYS A 100 -4.07 3.35 1.61
N ALA A 101 -5.17 3.47 0.87
CA ALA A 101 -5.87 4.74 0.74
C ALA A 101 -6.42 5.19 2.10
N THR A 102 -6.15 6.43 2.47
CA THR A 102 -6.75 7.04 3.66
C THR A 102 -8.25 7.16 3.42
N LYS A 103 -9.07 6.62 4.34
CA LYS A 103 -10.52 6.78 4.24
C LYS A 103 -10.88 8.27 4.37
N PRO A 104 -11.71 8.83 3.48
CA PRO A 104 -12.24 10.17 3.71
C PRO A 104 -13.04 10.17 5.02
N LYS A 105 -12.78 11.18 5.86
CA LYS A 105 -13.51 11.42 7.11
C LYS A 105 -14.96 11.83 6.84
#